data_AF-A0A9D4H361-F1
#
_entry.id   AF-A0A9D4H361-F1
#
_cell.length_a   1.000
_cell.length_b   1.000
_cell.length_c   1.000
_cell.angle_alpha   90.00
_cell.angle_beta   90.00
_cell.angle_gamma   90.00
#
_symmetry.space_group_name_H-M   'P 1'
#
loop_
_entity.id
_entity.type
_entity.pdbx_description
1 polymer ?
#
loop_
_entity_poly.entity_id
_entity_poly.type
_entity_poly.pdbx_seq_one_letter_code
_entity_poly.pdbx_strand_id
1 'polypeptide(L)'
;MIQATIHQGHSKFQANGTQCMANAVAAVVESYNTPLKSWSQETLDSILESGDLLYAQHGDVSQKYFMIEDFKSECDGFYHAINFGTAFTGSTMDKESSYP
;
A
#
# COMPACT_ATOMS: atom_id res chain seq x y z
N MET A 1 -2.60 10.98 18.01
CA MET A 1 -1.98 10.97 16.67
C MET A 1 -0.76 10.08 16.77
N ILE A 2 -0.69 9.02 15.96
CA ILE A 2 0.46 8.11 15.92
C ILE A 2 1.44 8.58 14.84
N GLN A 3 2.75 8.47 15.08
CA GLN A 3 3.80 8.87 14.14
C GLN A 3 4.91 7.81 14.16
N ALA A 4 5.47 7.53 12.99
CA ALA A 4 6.67 6.73 12.83
C ALA A 4 7.87 7.37 13.57
N THR A 5 8.89 6.58 13.93
CA THR A 5 10.15 7.12 14.47
C THR A 5 10.99 7.78 13.38
N ILE A 6 10.85 7.30 12.15
CA ILE A 6 11.59 7.73 10.98
C ILE A 6 10.62 8.18 9.87
N HIS A 7 11.13 8.98 8.93
CA HIS A 7 10.37 9.44 7.78
C HIS A 7 10.99 8.88 6.50
N GLN A 8 10.24 8.88 5.40
CA GLN A 8 10.66 8.28 4.13
C GLN A 8 12.01 8.78 3.56
N GLY A 9 12.42 10.00 3.91
CA GLY A 9 13.71 10.61 3.53
C GLY A 9 14.85 10.36 4.52
N HIS A 10 14.65 9.47 5.50
CA HIS A 10 15.72 9.10 6.42
C HIS A 10 16.81 8.33 5.66
N SER A 11 18.08 8.57 6.00
CA SER A 11 19.26 7.94 5.38
C SER A 11 19.35 6.41 5.53
N LYS A 12 18.39 5.82 6.27
CA LYS A 12 18.22 4.37 6.40
C LYS A 12 17.64 3.76 5.12
N PHE A 13 16.81 4.53 4.41
CA PHE A 13 16.09 4.07 3.24
C PHE A 13 16.88 4.35 1.98
N GLN A 14 16.97 3.35 1.09
CA GLN A 14 17.76 3.48 -0.14
C GLN A 14 17.05 4.37 -1.16
N ALA A 15 15.72 4.32 -1.22
CA ALA A 15 14.91 5.18 -2.08
C ALA A 15 14.90 6.64 -1.60
N ASN A 16 15.24 6.89 -0.33
CA ASN A 16 15.51 8.21 0.23
C ASN A 16 14.48 9.31 -0.17
N GLY A 17 13.20 8.97 -0.08
CA GLY A 17 12.08 9.88 -0.32
C GLY A 17 11.31 9.67 -1.63
N THR A 18 11.79 8.81 -2.54
CA THR A 18 11.06 8.49 -3.79
C THR A 18 10.05 7.34 -3.65
N GLN A 19 10.11 6.60 -2.54
CA GLN A 19 9.25 5.45 -2.25
C GLN A 19 7.85 5.80 -1.69
N CYS A 20 7.40 7.05 -1.82
CA CYS A 20 6.14 7.51 -1.22
C CYS A 20 4.92 6.69 -1.70
N MET A 21 4.87 6.32 -2.98
CA MET A 21 3.81 5.47 -3.52
C MET A 21 3.87 4.05 -2.96
N ALA A 22 5.07 3.47 -2.88
CA ALA A 22 5.28 2.15 -2.32
C ALA A 22 4.92 2.09 -0.82
N ASN A 23 5.22 3.15 -0.06
CA ASN A 23 4.79 3.30 1.33
C ASN A 23 3.26 3.35 1.44
N ALA A 24 2.58 4.08 0.55
CA ALA A 24 1.11 4.17 0.56
C ALA A 24 0.47 2.80 0.29
N VAL A 25 1.01 2.05 -0.68
CA VAL A 25 0.60 0.68 -0.96
C VAL A 25 0.84 -0.24 0.24
N ALA A 26 2.04 -0.21 0.85
CA ALA A 26 2.35 -1.01 2.02
C ALA A 26 1.39 -0.72 3.18
N ALA A 27 1.00 0.54 3.38
CA ALA A 27 0.02 0.94 4.39
C ALA A 27 -1.38 0.37 4.09
N VAL A 28 -1.81 0.38 2.83
CA VAL A 28 -3.08 -0.23 2.41
C VAL A 28 -3.05 -1.73 2.68
N VAL A 29 -1.98 -2.43 2.31
CA VAL A 29 -1.80 -3.87 2.60
C VAL A 29 -1.85 -4.14 4.10
N GLU A 30 -1.13 -3.36 4.91
CA GLU A 30 -1.10 -3.51 6.37
C GLU A 30 -2.48 -3.30 7.00
N SER A 31 -3.33 -2.45 6.41
CA SER A 31 -4.69 -2.22 6.91
C SER A 31 -5.61 -3.44 6.79
N TYR A 32 -5.28 -4.39 5.89
CA TYR A 32 -5.98 -5.67 5.77
C TYR A 32 -5.50 -6.70 6.78
N ASN A 33 -4.23 -6.65 7.20
CA ASN A 33 -3.65 -7.58 8.16
C ASN A 33 -3.93 -7.14 9.61
N THR A 34 -3.89 -5.84 9.85
CA THR A 34 -3.94 -5.23 11.19
C THR A 34 -4.97 -4.11 11.23
N PRO A 35 -5.94 -4.16 12.17
CA PRO A 35 -6.90 -3.08 12.34
C PRO A 35 -6.23 -1.72 12.55
N LEU A 36 -6.70 -0.68 11.85
CA LEU A 36 -6.13 0.68 11.96
C LEU A 36 -6.04 1.20 13.39
N LYS A 37 -6.94 0.76 14.27
CA LYS A 37 -6.97 1.16 15.69
C LYS A 37 -5.84 0.56 16.52
N SER A 38 -5.25 -0.55 16.07
CA SER A 38 -4.10 -1.18 16.74
C SER A 38 -2.77 -0.79 16.13
N TRP A 39 -2.75 0.09 15.13
CA TRP A 39 -1.51 0.59 14.55
C TRP A 39 -0.71 1.33 15.63
N SER A 40 0.54 0.90 15.76
CA SER A 40 1.51 1.51 16.65
C SER A 40 2.56 2.26 15.84
N GLN A 41 3.47 2.91 16.54
CA GLN A 41 4.67 3.48 15.92
C GLN A 41 5.48 2.41 15.16
N GLU A 42 5.57 1.19 15.71
CA GLU A 42 6.26 0.05 15.07
C GLU A 42 5.56 -0.38 13.77
N THR A 43 4.22 -0.35 13.74
CA THR A 43 3.45 -0.60 12.50
C THR A 43 3.83 0.41 11.43
N LEU A 44 3.92 1.69 11.78
CA LEU A 44 4.27 2.74 10.81
C LEU A 44 5.73 2.63 10.33
N ASP A 45 6.67 2.28 11.22
CA ASP A 45 8.05 2.04 10.83
C ASP A 45 8.17 0.83 9.89
N SER A 46 7.43 -0.25 10.17
CA SER A 46 7.39 -1.45 9.31
C SER A 46 6.78 -1.16 7.93
N ILE A 47 5.77 -0.30 7.86
CA ILE A 47 5.20 0.18 6.59
C ILE A 47 6.27 0.89 5.75
N LEU A 48 7.08 1.76 6.37
CA LEU A 48 8.14 2.49 5.68
C LEU A 48 9.28 1.55 5.21
N GLU A 49 9.64 0.56 6.01
CA GLU A 49 10.60 -0.48 5.62
C GLU A 49 10.09 -1.33 4.46
N SER A 50 8.82 -1.75 4.53
CA SER A 50 8.17 -2.53 3.48
C SER A 50 8.06 -1.74 2.18
N GLY A 51 7.71 -0.46 2.25
CA GLY A 51 7.64 0.41 1.08
C GLY A 51 9.01 0.68 0.44
N ASP A 52 10.08 0.84 1.23
CA ASP A 52 11.45 0.97 0.69
C ASP A 52 11.90 -0.31 -0.03
N LEU A 53 11.64 -1.48 0.56
CA LEU A 53 11.93 -2.78 -0.06
C LEU A 53 11.15 -2.97 -1.37
N LEU A 54 9.87 -2.63 -1.35
CA LEU A 54 8.97 -2.75 -2.48
C LEU A 54 9.41 -1.83 -3.63
N TYR A 55 9.82 -0.60 -3.31
CA TYR A 55 10.42 0.30 -4.28
C TYR A 55 11.77 -0.21 -4.79
N ALA A 56 12.61 -0.80 -3.95
CA ALA A 56 13.89 -1.37 -4.41
C ALA A 56 13.70 -2.55 -5.38
N GLN A 57 12.62 -3.32 -5.23
CA GLN A 57 12.33 -4.50 -6.07
C GLN A 57 11.70 -4.15 -7.42
N HIS A 58 10.81 -3.15 -7.43
CA HIS A 58 9.99 -2.85 -8.61
C HIS A 58 10.18 -1.43 -9.15
N GLY A 59 10.75 -0.54 -8.34
CA GLY A 59 11.04 0.83 -8.73
C GLY A 59 12.13 0.89 -9.78
N ASP A 60 11.84 1.60 -10.86
CA ASP A 60 12.85 1.97 -11.83
C ASP A 60 13.62 3.19 -11.32
N VAL A 61 14.89 3.00 -10.97
CA VAL A 61 15.80 4.09 -10.57
C VAL A 61 16.01 5.16 -11.64
N SER A 62 15.66 4.88 -12.90
CA SER A 62 15.66 5.88 -13.98
C SER A 62 14.43 6.79 -13.96
N GLN A 63 13.34 6.36 -13.30
CA GLN A 63 12.12 7.12 -13.13
C GLN A 63 12.08 7.78 -11.75
N LYS A 64 11.82 9.09 -11.73
CA LYS A 64 11.79 9.88 -10.49
C LYS A 64 10.59 9.55 -9.61
N TYR A 65 9.52 9.03 -10.20
CA TYR A 65 8.26 8.72 -9.53
C TYR A 65 7.80 7.33 -9.95
N PHE A 66 7.47 6.52 -8.95
CA PHE A 66 6.95 5.18 -9.11
C PHE A 66 5.43 5.24 -9.06
N MET A 67 4.78 4.87 -10.16
CA MET A 67 3.33 4.88 -10.32
C MET A 67 2.73 3.54 -9.91
N ILE A 68 1.44 3.51 -9.57
CA ILE A 68 0.75 2.25 -9.24
C ILE A 68 0.82 1.26 -10.42
N GLU A 69 0.81 1.76 -11.65
CA GLU A 69 0.91 0.98 -12.88
C GLU A 69 2.28 0.30 -13.05
N ASP A 70 3.33 0.82 -12.40
CA ASP A 70 4.68 0.27 -12.44
C ASP A 70 4.85 -0.96 -11.53
N PHE A 71 3.88 -1.22 -10.64
CA PHE A 71 3.77 -2.52 -10.00
C PHE A 71 3.47 -3.56 -11.08
N LYS A 72 4.50 -4.25 -11.58
CA LYS A 72 4.28 -5.34 -12.53
C LYS A 72 3.23 -6.31 -11.99
N SER A 73 2.27 -6.65 -12.84
CA SER A 73 1.15 -7.57 -12.61
C SER A 73 1.54 -9.02 -12.24
N GLU A 74 2.79 -9.28 -11.89
CA GLU A 74 3.30 -10.61 -11.54
C GLU A 74 2.91 -11.06 -10.12
N CYS A 75 2.24 -10.20 -9.35
CA CYS A 75 1.62 -10.58 -8.09
C CYS A 75 0.08 -10.55 -8.22
N ASP A 76 -0.51 -11.65 -8.71
CA ASP A 76 -1.96 -11.88 -8.68
C ASP A 76 -2.55 -11.62 -7.27
N GLY A 77 -1.81 -11.99 -6.21
CA GLY A 77 -2.23 -11.74 -4.83
C GLY A 77 -2.21 -10.26 -4.41
N PHE A 78 -1.34 -9.45 -5.02
CA PHE A 78 -1.17 -8.03 -4.69
C PHE A 78 -2.32 -7.19 -5.24
N TYR A 79 -2.73 -7.43 -6.49
CA TYR A 79 -3.92 -6.80 -7.05
C TYR A 79 -5.20 -7.31 -6.39
N HIS A 80 -5.26 -8.55 -5.92
CA HIS A 80 -6.39 -9.02 -5.12
C HIS A 80 -6.52 -8.27 -3.78
N ALA A 81 -5.42 -8.02 -3.07
CA ALA A 81 -5.43 -7.23 -1.84
C ALA A 81 -5.85 -5.76 -2.09
N ILE A 82 -5.49 -5.17 -3.24
CA ILE A 82 -5.87 -3.79 -3.58
C ILE A 82 -7.29 -3.70 -4.16
N ASN A 83 -7.76 -4.69 -4.94
CA ASN A 83 -9.06 -4.66 -5.61
C ASN A 83 -10.27 -4.90 -4.69
N PHE A 84 -10.11 -5.44 -3.47
CA PHE A 84 -11.23 -5.43 -2.51
C PHE A 84 -11.61 -4.02 -2.03
N GLY A 85 -10.74 -3.02 -2.24
CA GLY A 85 -11.04 -1.60 -2.03
C GLY A 85 -12.01 -1.00 -3.05
N THR A 86 -12.32 -1.68 -4.17
CA THR A 86 -13.38 -1.26 -5.10
C THR A 86 -14.79 -1.37 -4.52
N ALA A 87 -14.93 -1.92 -3.30
CA ALA A 87 -16.15 -1.82 -2.51
C ALA A 87 -16.49 -0.39 -2.05
N PHE A 88 -15.62 0.61 -2.28
CA PHE A 88 -15.83 1.99 -1.80
C PHE A 88 -16.23 3.05 -2.83
N THR A 89 -16.44 2.69 -4.10
CA THR A 89 -17.12 3.58 -5.07
C THR A 89 -18.35 2.86 -5.64
N GLY A 90 -19.44 2.91 -4.88
CA GLY A 90 -20.65 2.12 -5.10
C GLY A 90 -21.25 2.19 -6.50
N SER A 91 -21.47 1.00 -7.08
CA SER A 91 -22.51 0.57 -8.03
C SER A 91 -22.19 -0.92 -8.29
N THR A 92 -23.01 -1.92 -7.98
CA THR A 92 -24.45 -2.00 -8.16
C THR A 92 -25.12 -2.72 -6.99
N MET A 93 -26.27 -2.19 -6.56
CA MET A 93 -27.29 -3.03 -5.97
C MET A 93 -27.86 -3.89 -7.10
N ASP A 94 -27.45 -5.15 -7.17
CA ASP A 94 -28.22 -6.15 -7.90
C ASP A 94 -29.27 -6.69 -6.93
N LYS A 95 -30.33 -5.91 -6.70
CA LYS A 95 -31.57 -6.44 -6.14
C LYS A 95 -32.29 -7.20 -7.24
N GLU A 96 -31.92 -8.46 -7.47
CA GLU A 96 -32.84 -9.45 -8.06
C GLU A 96 -32.64 -10.83 -7.42
N SER A 97 -33.44 -11.09 -6.39
CA SER A 97 -34.08 -12.38 -6.14
C SER A 97 -35.33 -12.08 -5.30
N SER A 98 -36.42 -11.72 -5.98
CA SER A 98 -37.55 -12.60 -6.31
C SER A 98 -38.08 -13.36 -5.09
N TYR A 99 -39.23 -12.89 -4.57
CA TYR A 99 -40.18 -13.73 -3.83
C TYR A 99 -40.54 -14.96 -4.67
N PRO A 100 -40.70 -16.11 -4.04
CA PRO A 100 -42.05 -16.58 -3.71
C PRO A 100 -42.32 -16.67 -2.20
#